data_AF-X1FGV4-F1
#
_entry.id   AF-X1FGV4-F1
#
_cell.length_a   1.000
_cell.length_b   1.000
_cell.length_c   1.000
_cell.angle_alpha   90.00
_cell.angle_beta   90.00
_cell.angle_gamma   90.00
#
_symmetry.space_group_name_H-M   'P 1'
#
loop_
_entity.id
_entity.type
_entity.pdbx_description
1 polymer ?
#
loop_
_entity_poly.entity_id
_entity_poly.type
_entity_poly.pdbx_seq_one_letter_code
_entity_poly.pdbx_strand_id
1 'polypeptide(L)' 'ITFNEYTNVAEISEILCKGCGTCVAACPSRAIIQNHFGDVQIFSMINSAIPKELKARGSED' A
#
# COMPACT_ATOMS: atom_id res chain seq x y z
N ILE A 1 10.95 -6.96 -8.57
CA ILE A 1 10.56 -7.91 -7.50
C ILE A 1 11.17 -9.23 -7.89
N THR A 2 11.87 -9.88 -6.97
CA THR A 2 12.48 -11.19 -7.16
C THR A 2 12.00 -12.12 -6.06
N PHE A 3 12.01 -13.42 -6.30
CA PHE A 3 11.63 -14.41 -5.30
C PHE A 3 12.89 -15.04 -4.71
N ASN A 4 13.01 -15.01 -3.38
CA ASN A 4 14.08 -15.68 -2.66
C ASN A 4 13.63 -17.10 -2.32
N GLU A 5 14.21 -18.10 -2.99
CA GLU A 5 13.83 -19.51 -2.83
C GLU A 5 14.22 -20.10 -1.48
N TYR A 6 15.24 -19.56 -0.81
CA TYR A 6 15.71 -20.07 0.48
C TYR A 6 14.80 -19.65 1.63
N THR A 7 14.31 -18.40 1.59
CA THR A 7 13.39 -17.86 2.60
C THR A 7 11.93 -18.01 2.21
N ASN A 8 11.66 -18.36 0.95
CA ASN A 8 10.33 -18.46 0.37
C ASN A 8 9.56 -17.11 0.44
N VAL A 9 10.28 -16.00 0.24
CA VAL A 9 9.78 -14.62 0.38
C VAL A 9 10.08 -13.80 -0.89
N ALA A 10 9.15 -12.93 -1.27
CA ALA A 10 9.38 -11.97 -2.35
C ALA A 10 10.13 -10.72 -1.84
N GLU A 11 11.12 -10.27 -2.59
CA GLU A 11 12.01 -9.16 -2.23
C GLU A 11 11.99 -8.05 -3.29
N ILE A 12 12.19 -6.81 -2.82
CA ILE A 12 12.27 -5.61 -3.66
C ILE A 12 13.69 -5.05 -3.56
N SER A 13 14.36 -4.88 -4.70
CA SER A 13 15.61 -4.12 -4.75
C SER A 13 15.32 -2.63 -4.62
N GLU A 14 15.78 -2.01 -3.54
CA GLU A 14 15.62 -0.57 -3.31
C GLU A 14 16.31 0.28 -4.38
N ILE A 15 17.44 -0.19 -4.92
CA ILE A 15 18.22 0.51 -5.95
C ILE A 15 17.45 0.62 -7.26
N LEU A 16 16.70 -0.42 -7.63
CA LEU A 16 15.92 -0.47 -8.87
C LEU A 16 14.50 0.09 -8.70
N CYS A 17 13.98 0.11 -7.48
CA CYS A 17 12.66 0.60 -7.17
C CYS A 17 12.50 2.08 -7.54
N LYS A 18 11.45 2.41 -8.30
CA LYS A 18 11.10 3.79 -8.67
C LYS A 18 9.92 4.36 -7.88
N GLY A 19 9.37 3.59 -6.95
CA GLY A 19 8.26 4.03 -6.11
C GLY A 19 6.92 4.20 -6.85
N CYS A 20 6.62 3.38 -7.88
CA CYS A 20 5.35 3.48 -8.62
C CYS A 20 4.13 2.91 -7.87
N GLY A 21 4.33 2.10 -6.83
CA GLY A 21 3.25 1.57 -5.98
C GLY A 21 2.49 0.36 -6.52
N THR A 22 2.69 -0.04 -7.77
CA THR A 22 1.94 -1.15 -8.40
C THR A 22 2.06 -2.46 -7.62
N CYS A 23 3.24 -2.79 -7.11
CA CYS A 23 3.46 -4.01 -6.36
C CYS A 23 2.72 -4.02 -5.01
N VAL A 24 2.71 -2.88 -4.32
CA VAL A 24 2.03 -2.72 -3.02
C VAL A 24 0.52 -2.84 -3.21
N ALA A 25 -0.04 -2.16 -4.21
CA ALA A 25 -1.46 -2.22 -4.52
C ALA A 25 -1.92 -3.63 -4.96
N ALA A 26 -1.06 -4.38 -5.66
CA ALA A 26 -1.39 -5.71 -6.15
C ALA A 26 -1.20 -6.84 -5.13
N CYS A 27 -0.50 -6.59 -4.02
CA CYS A 27 -0.12 -7.63 -3.06
C CYS A 27 -1.35 -8.12 -2.27
N PRO A 28 -1.84 -9.35 -2.48
CA PRO A 28 -3.05 -9.83 -1.80
C PRO A 28 -2.83 -10.05 -0.30
N SER A 29 -1.59 -10.31 0.12
CA SER A 29 -1.22 -10.49 1.52
C SER A 29 -0.90 -9.19 2.25
N ARG A 30 -0.89 -8.05 1.54
CA ARG A 30 -0.51 -6.72 2.10
C ARG A 30 0.85 -6.73 2.81
N ALA A 31 1.78 -7.58 2.34
CA ALA A 31 3.07 -7.83 3.01
C ALA A 31 4.11 -6.71 2.82
N ILE A 32 3.84 -5.75 1.93
CA ILE A 32 4.76 -4.66 1.58
C ILE A 32 4.04 -3.33 1.68
N ILE A 33 4.76 -2.29 2.09
CA ILE A 33 4.23 -0.93 2.27
C ILE A 33 5.04 0.03 1.39
N GLN A 34 4.36 0.98 0.75
CA GLN A 34 5.03 2.04 0.01
C GLN A 34 5.43 3.19 0.93
N ASN A 35 6.71 3.56 0.91
CA ASN A 35 7.17 4.74 1.63
C ASN A 35 6.47 6.01 1.13
N HIS A 36 6.03 6.86 2.06
CA HIS A 36 5.32 8.12 1.84
C HIS A 36 3.92 8.05 1.19
N PHE A 37 3.43 6.83 0.93
CA PHE A 37 2.08 6.58 0.43
C PHE A 37 1.46 5.35 1.12
N GLY A 38 1.71 5.22 2.42
CA GLY A 38 1.12 4.14 3.22
C GLY A 38 -0.39 4.34 3.40
N ASP A 39 -1.10 3.27 3.74
CA ASP A 39 -2.56 3.23 3.86
C ASP A 39 -3.11 4.40 4.70
N VAL A 40 -2.52 4.65 5.88
CA VAL A 40 -2.93 5.77 6.76
C VAL A 40 -2.86 7.12 6.04
N GLN A 41 -1.81 7.36 5.26
CA GLN A 41 -1.61 8.62 4.54
C GLN A 41 -2.62 8.73 3.39
N ILE A 42 -2.83 7.66 2.62
CA ILE A 42 -3.80 7.62 1.51
C ILE A 42 -5.22 7.80 2.03
N PHE A 43 -5.63 7.05 3.05
CA PHE A 43 -6.98 7.15 3.62
C PHE A 43 -7.22 8.51 4.27
N SER A 44 -6.22 9.12 4.90
CA SER A 44 -6.32 10.49 5.40
C SER A 44 -6.61 11.49 4.27
N MET A 45 -5.92 11.37 3.13
CA MET A 45 -6.18 12.21 1.95
C MET A 45 -7.58 11.96 1.38
N ILE A 46 -8.00 10.70 1.22
CA ILE A 46 -9.34 10.35 0.72
C ILE A 46 -10.42 10.93 1.64
N ASN A 47 -10.30 10.69 2.94
CA ASN A 47 -11.23 11.19 3.95
C ASN A 47 -11.28 12.73 3.97
N SER A 48 -10.20 13.41 3.65
CA SER A 48 -10.18 14.87 3.56
C SER A 48 -10.86 15.38 2.29
N ALA A 49 -10.81 14.61 1.20
CA ALA A 49 -11.39 14.97 -0.09
C ALA A 49 -12.92 14.74 -0.17
N ILE A 50 -13.48 13.88 0.67
CA ILE A 50 -14.92 13.52 0.62
C ILE A 50 -15.76 14.25 1.70
N PRO A 51 -17.01 14.67 1.38
CA PRO A 51 -17.95 15.25 2.33
C PRO A 51 -18.23 14.35 3.55
N LYS A 52 -18.44 14.96 4.71
CA LYS A 52 -18.59 14.24 5.99
C LYS A 52 -19.82 13.34 6.02
N GLU A 53 -20.86 13.68 5.27
CA GLU A 53 -22.13 12.95 5.19
C GLU A 53 -21.96 11.59 4.49
N LEU A 54 -20.91 11.44 3.66
CA LEU A 54 -20.59 10.20 2.94
C LEU A 54 -19.67 9.26 3.73
N LYS A 55 -19.08 9.72 4.85
CA LYS A 55 -18.13 8.92 5.66
C LYS A 55 -18.80 7.79 6.45
N ALA A 56 -20.08 7.91 6.77
CA ALA A 56 -20.80 6.97 7.63
C ALA A 56 -21.03 5.56 7.04
N ARG A 57 -20.56 5.28 5.81
CA ARG A 57 -20.90 4.05 5.07
C ARG A 57 -19.76 3.03 4.93
N GLY A 58 -18.59 3.29 5.50
CA GLY A 58 -17.46 2.33 5.51
C GLY A 58 -16.80 2.34 6.88
N SER A 59 -17.05 1.29 7.66
CA SER A 59 -16.37 1.02 8.92
C SER A 59 -14.85 0.99 8.71
N GLU A 60 -14.13 1.68 9.60
CA GLU A 60 -12.67 1.68 9.68
C GLU A 60 -12.21 0.32 10.24
N ASP A 61 -11.69 -0.54 9.35
CA ASP A 61 -10.83 -1.70 9.68
C ASP A 61 -9.40 -1.46 9.16
#